data_AF-A0A2W4N1P2-F1
#
_entry.id   AF-A0A2W4N1P2-F1
#
_cell.length_a   1.000
_cell.length_b   1.000
_cell.length_c   1.000
_cell.angle_alpha   90.00
_cell.angle_beta   90.00
_cell.angle_gamma   90.00
#
_symmetry.space_group_name_H-M   'P 1'
#
loop_
_entity.id
_entity.type
_entity.pdbx_description
1 polymer ?
#
loop_
_entity_poly.entity_id
_entity_poly.type
_entity_poly.pdbx_seq_one_letter_code
_entity_poly.pdbx_strand_id
1 'polypeptide(L)'
;MQFPRDWRDSRRDGVARLPAPRRSHSSCAREARDALGSRSPEARQAMNAQSSERISNTTIKTARFGNVVFDPREELRFPVGIAGFPQERSFILIRPSEAAVVSWLQSTKTPTLALPVVSAHAFGEGYPDVDLGPLAERAGLGSRVEDLAVLVVLTAPPGAPATVNLLAPIVVNAESRIGTQIFLEGTRFGTRELFVPGRAAEATPK
;
A
#
# COMPACT_ATOMS: atom_id res chain seq x y z
N MET A 1 -5.93 -9.29 7.21
CA MET A 1 -4.60 -8.72 7.45
C MET A 1 -4.63 -7.26 6.99
N GLN A 2 -4.77 -6.37 7.97
CA GLN A 2 -4.79 -4.92 7.74
C GLN A 2 -3.42 -4.48 7.21
N PHE A 3 -3.40 -3.58 6.21
CA PHE A 3 -2.19 -2.81 5.92
C PHE A 3 -1.60 -2.22 7.22
N PRO A 4 -0.26 -2.06 7.33
CA PRO A 4 0.36 -1.51 8.53
C PRO A 4 -0.28 -0.17 8.94
N ARG A 5 -0.53 0.03 10.24
CA ARG A 5 -1.09 1.27 10.81
C ARG A 5 -0.20 2.49 10.53
N ASP A 6 1.06 2.23 10.25
CA ASP A 6 2.15 3.16 9.95
C ASP A 6 1.97 3.85 8.59
N TRP A 7 0.93 3.51 7.83
CA TRP A 7 0.53 4.16 6.58
C TRP A 7 -0.17 5.51 6.76
N ARG A 8 -0.78 5.79 7.94
CA ARG A 8 -1.63 7.00 8.14
C ARG A 8 -1.22 7.91 9.30
N ASP A 9 -0.16 7.62 10.03
CA ASP A 9 0.15 8.37 11.26
C ASP A 9 1.41 9.23 11.13
N SER A 10 1.20 10.44 10.59
CA SER A 10 2.09 11.59 10.78
C SER A 10 1.25 12.80 11.20
N ARG A 11 0.35 12.62 12.18
CA ARG A 11 -0.39 13.73 12.80
C ARG A 11 -0.33 13.65 14.32
N ARG A 12 0.80 14.13 14.84
CA ARG A 12 1.02 14.82 16.12
C ARG A 12 2.54 14.96 16.19
N ASP A 13 3.13 16.12 15.89
CA ASP A 13 3.04 17.30 16.73
C ASP A 13 3.34 18.61 15.98
N GLY A 14 2.61 19.66 16.37
CA GLY A 14 3.15 21.01 16.51
C GLY A 14 3.29 21.89 15.26
N VAL A 15 2.21 22.57 14.83
CA VAL A 15 2.30 23.93 14.26
C VAL A 15 1.07 24.77 14.66
N ALA A 16 1.32 26.05 14.92
CA ALA A 16 0.52 27.02 15.68
C ALA A 16 -0.88 27.39 15.13
N ARG A 17 -1.78 27.78 16.05
CA ARG A 17 -3.11 28.33 15.78
C ARG A 17 -3.04 29.81 15.43
N LEU A 18 -3.72 30.22 14.37
CA LEU A 18 -4.17 31.61 14.14
C LEU A 18 -5.70 31.70 14.35
N PRO A 19 -6.23 32.85 14.82
CA PRO A 19 -7.62 32.98 15.23
C PRO A 19 -8.58 33.16 14.04
N ALA A 20 -9.75 32.53 14.13
CA ALA A 20 -10.86 32.71 13.19
C ALA A 20 -11.64 34.03 13.44
N PRO A 21 -12.19 34.67 12.39
CA PRO A 21 -13.01 35.87 12.56
C PRO A 21 -14.39 35.58 13.17
N ARG A 22 -14.93 36.62 13.81
CA ARG A 22 -16.08 36.64 14.72
C ARG A 22 -17.40 36.23 14.06
N ARG A 23 -18.23 35.52 14.84
CA ARG A 23 -19.63 35.19 14.54
C ARG A 23 -20.49 36.44 14.42
N SER A 24 -21.40 36.47 13.45
CA SER A 24 -22.65 37.22 13.56
C SER A 24 -23.82 36.24 13.73
N HIS A 25 -24.67 36.55 14.70
CA HIS A 25 -25.83 35.79 15.09
C HIS A 25 -26.93 35.86 14.02
N SER A 26 -27.57 34.73 13.73
CA SER A 26 -28.98 34.74 13.35
C SER A 26 -29.71 33.60 14.06
N SER A 27 -30.70 34.04 14.82
CA SER A 27 -31.68 33.31 15.59
C SER A 27 -32.42 32.25 14.77
N CYS A 28 -32.28 30.97 15.13
CA CYS A 28 -33.34 29.98 14.93
C CYS A 28 -33.14 28.83 15.93
N ALA A 29 -33.46 29.09 17.20
CA ALA A 29 -33.53 28.08 18.24
C ALA A 29 -34.89 28.21 18.93
N ARG A 30 -35.93 27.69 18.29
CA ARG A 30 -37.25 27.38 18.87
C ARG A 30 -38.03 26.59 17.81
N GLU A 31 -37.78 25.29 17.76
CA GLU A 31 -38.70 24.21 17.34
C GLU A 31 -37.87 22.97 17.02
N ALA A 32 -37.73 22.07 18.01
CA ALA A 32 -37.52 20.63 17.87
C ALA A 32 -37.09 20.07 19.24
N ARG A 33 -37.95 20.20 20.26
CA ARG A 33 -37.82 19.43 21.51
C ARG A 33 -38.77 18.25 21.62
N ASP A 34 -39.58 17.97 20.59
CA ASP A 34 -40.51 16.83 20.57
C ASP A 34 -40.32 15.94 19.33
N ALA A 35 -39.11 15.39 19.18
CA ALA A 35 -38.87 14.27 18.28
C ALA A 35 -37.85 13.28 18.86
N LEU A 36 -37.99 12.96 20.15
CA LEU A 36 -37.52 11.69 20.70
C LEU A 36 -38.65 10.67 20.55
N GLY A 37 -38.67 9.94 19.43
CA GLY A 37 -39.64 8.87 19.24
C GLY A 37 -39.53 8.23 17.87
N SER A 38 -39.17 6.94 17.85
CA SER A 38 -39.15 6.04 16.69
C SER A 38 -38.06 6.28 15.63
N ARG A 39 -36.86 5.72 15.88
CA ARG A 39 -36.12 5.11 14.76
C ARG A 39 -36.92 3.89 14.34
N SER A 40 -37.48 3.87 13.13
CA SER A 40 -38.28 2.74 12.65
C SER A 40 -37.44 1.45 12.69
N PRO A 41 -38.07 0.28 12.91
CA PRO A 41 -37.40 -1.01 12.80
C PRO A 41 -36.70 -1.19 11.44
N GLU A 42 -37.21 -0.54 10.39
CA GLU A 42 -36.70 -0.53 9.02
C GLU A 42 -35.34 0.17 8.91
N ALA A 43 -35.10 1.28 9.65
CA ALA A 43 -33.79 1.94 9.68
C ALA A 43 -32.73 1.09 10.41
N ARG A 44 -33.15 0.28 11.40
CA ARG A 44 -32.29 -0.72 12.06
C ARG A 44 -32.08 -1.96 11.18
N GLN A 45 -33.09 -2.38 10.42
CA GLN A 45 -32.99 -3.49 9.47
C GLN A 45 -32.14 -3.12 8.26
N ALA A 46 -32.20 -1.90 7.76
CA ALA A 46 -31.33 -1.40 6.69
C ALA A 46 -29.86 -1.33 7.15
N MET A 47 -29.61 -0.94 8.41
CA MET A 47 -28.25 -0.86 8.97
C MET A 47 -27.68 -2.24 9.37
N ASN A 48 -28.51 -3.26 9.56
CA ASN A 48 -28.10 -4.65 9.79
C ASN A 48 -28.05 -5.50 8.51
N ALA A 49 -28.63 -5.03 7.39
CA ALA A 49 -28.64 -5.75 6.11
C ALA A 49 -27.43 -5.44 5.23
N GLN A 50 -26.67 -4.39 5.53
CA GLN A 50 -25.39 -4.09 4.90
C GLN A 50 -24.27 -4.37 5.89
N SER A 51 -23.64 -5.56 5.85
CA SER A 51 -22.22 -5.80 6.26
C SER A 51 -21.85 -7.28 6.46
N SER A 52 -22.67 -8.24 6.01
CA SER A 52 -22.27 -9.67 6.01
C SER A 52 -22.47 -10.29 4.63
N GLU A 53 -21.82 -9.76 3.60
CA GLU A 53 -21.32 -10.65 2.56
C GLU A 53 -20.29 -11.54 3.25
N ARG A 54 -20.64 -12.82 3.45
CA ARG A 54 -19.68 -13.86 3.83
C ARG A 54 -18.65 -13.96 2.72
N ILE A 55 -17.64 -13.11 2.77
CA ILE A 55 -16.47 -13.30 1.93
C ILE A 55 -15.79 -14.56 2.43
N SER A 56 -15.90 -15.59 1.62
CA SER A 56 -15.16 -16.82 1.82
C SER A 56 -13.70 -16.54 1.50
N ASN A 57 -12.82 -16.87 2.44
CA ASN A 57 -11.39 -16.82 2.20
C ASN A 57 -11.02 -17.74 1.02
N THR A 58 -9.97 -17.36 0.29
CA THR A 58 -9.38 -18.15 -0.80
C THR A 58 -8.12 -18.83 -0.32
N THR A 59 -7.90 -20.08 -0.75
CA THR A 59 -6.70 -20.86 -0.42
C THR A 59 -5.88 -21.13 -1.67
N ILE A 60 -4.59 -20.79 -1.64
CA ILE A 60 -3.63 -21.09 -2.72
C ILE A 60 -2.51 -22.00 -2.23
N LYS A 61 -1.94 -22.79 -3.14
CA LYS A 61 -0.71 -23.56 -2.88
C LYS A 61 0.50 -22.72 -3.24
N THR A 62 1.50 -22.69 -2.37
CA THR A 62 2.76 -21.97 -2.59
C THR A 62 3.94 -22.91 -2.34
N ALA A 63 5.04 -22.72 -3.05
CA ALA A 63 6.24 -23.54 -2.87
C ALA A 63 6.96 -23.25 -1.55
N ARG A 64 6.87 -22.01 -1.05
CA ARG A 64 7.65 -21.53 0.10
C ARG A 64 6.86 -21.49 1.42
N PHE A 65 5.54 -21.33 1.36
CA PHE A 65 4.69 -21.13 2.55
C PHE A 65 3.60 -22.20 2.70
N GLY A 66 3.62 -23.24 1.87
CA GLY A 66 2.57 -24.25 1.84
C GLY A 66 1.23 -23.67 1.38
N ASN A 67 0.14 -24.06 2.04
CA ASN A 67 -1.19 -23.53 1.74
C ASN A 67 -1.39 -22.18 2.44
N VAL A 68 -1.63 -21.14 1.66
CA VAL A 68 -1.89 -19.79 2.17
C VAL A 68 -3.36 -19.47 1.98
N VAL A 69 -4.01 -19.05 3.07
CA VAL A 69 -5.41 -18.61 3.10
C VAL A 69 -5.44 -17.09 3.21
N PHE A 70 -6.18 -16.41 2.35
CA PHE A 70 -6.29 -14.94 2.35
C PHE A 70 -7.71 -14.48 2.00
N ASP A 71 -8.05 -13.25 2.40
CA ASP A 71 -9.31 -12.62 1.98
C ASP A 71 -9.15 -12.16 0.52
N PRO A 72 -10.04 -12.51 -0.44
CA PRO A 72 -9.99 -12.02 -1.81
C PRO A 72 -9.78 -10.50 -1.96
N ARG A 73 -10.21 -9.68 -0.99
CA ARG A 73 -9.97 -8.22 -0.97
C ARG A 73 -8.49 -7.86 -0.77
N GLU A 74 -7.69 -8.78 -0.27
CA GLU A 74 -6.23 -8.68 -0.12
C GLU A 74 -5.49 -9.07 -1.41
N GLU A 75 -6.18 -9.45 -2.48
CA GLU A 75 -5.53 -9.67 -3.76
C GLU A 75 -5.03 -8.34 -4.36
N LEU A 76 -3.82 -8.35 -4.90
CA LEU A 76 -3.21 -7.27 -5.66
C LEU A 76 -3.28 -7.61 -7.14
N ARG A 77 -3.85 -6.69 -7.94
CA ARG A 77 -4.06 -6.90 -9.37
C ARG A 77 -3.04 -6.10 -10.18
N PHE A 78 -2.42 -6.76 -11.14
CA PHE A 78 -1.44 -6.17 -12.05
C PHE A 78 -1.94 -6.33 -13.48
N PRO A 79 -2.72 -5.38 -14.04
CA PRO A 79 -3.38 -5.54 -15.34
C PRO A 79 -2.42 -5.89 -16.49
N VAL A 80 -1.19 -5.36 -16.44
CA VAL A 80 -0.11 -5.58 -17.40
C VAL A 80 0.92 -6.62 -16.94
N GLY A 81 0.73 -7.19 -15.75
CA GLY A 81 1.69 -8.06 -15.07
C GLY A 81 2.89 -7.31 -14.49
N ILE A 82 3.97 -8.05 -14.23
CA ILE A 82 5.26 -7.52 -13.73
C ILE A 82 6.33 -7.78 -14.80
N ALA A 83 7.39 -6.97 -14.87
CA ALA A 83 8.47 -7.19 -15.83
C ALA A 83 9.06 -8.61 -15.70
N GLY A 84 9.24 -9.30 -16.83
CA GLY A 84 9.63 -10.72 -16.88
C GLY A 84 8.46 -11.70 -16.68
N PHE A 85 7.30 -11.23 -16.21
CA PHE A 85 6.13 -12.05 -15.88
C PHE A 85 4.80 -11.39 -16.34
N PRO A 86 4.60 -11.12 -17.65
CA PRO A 86 3.42 -10.39 -18.14
C PRO A 86 2.08 -11.14 -17.97
N GLN A 87 2.13 -12.46 -17.79
CA GLN A 87 0.95 -13.30 -17.57
C GLN A 87 0.52 -13.34 -16.09
N GLU A 88 1.41 -12.92 -15.19
CA GLU A 88 1.21 -12.94 -13.75
C GLU A 88 0.54 -11.65 -13.34
N ARG A 89 -0.79 -11.70 -13.16
CA ARG A 89 -1.64 -10.52 -12.98
C ARG A 89 -2.28 -10.44 -11.60
N SER A 90 -1.98 -11.38 -10.74
CA SER A 90 -2.54 -11.45 -9.39
C SER A 90 -1.50 -11.95 -8.41
N PHE A 91 -1.36 -11.19 -7.32
CA PHE A 91 -0.42 -11.47 -6.25
C PHE A 91 -1.06 -11.20 -4.89
N ILE A 92 -0.48 -11.78 -3.86
CA ILE A 92 -0.72 -11.39 -2.46
C ILE A 92 0.62 -10.99 -1.83
N LEU A 93 0.56 -10.08 -0.87
CA LEU A 93 1.73 -9.70 -0.09
C LEU A 93 1.78 -10.52 1.19
N ILE A 94 2.75 -11.43 1.29
CA ILE A 94 2.98 -12.26 2.46
C ILE A 94 4.11 -11.66 3.28
N ARG A 95 3.82 -11.33 4.54
CA ARG A 95 4.82 -10.88 5.51
C ARG A 95 5.12 -12.02 6.48
N PRO A 96 6.37 -12.51 6.59
CA PRO A 96 6.72 -13.60 7.50
C PRO A 96 6.50 -13.27 8.98
N SER A 97 6.73 -12.01 9.38
CA SER A 97 6.46 -11.49 10.71
C SER A 97 6.35 -9.96 10.67
N GLU A 98 5.70 -9.34 11.65
CA GLU A 98 5.56 -7.87 11.69
C GLU A 98 6.90 -7.12 11.73
N ALA A 99 7.94 -7.74 12.31
CA ALA A 99 9.28 -7.17 12.35
C ALA A 99 10.12 -7.46 11.08
N ALA A 100 9.60 -8.23 10.12
CA ALA A 100 10.34 -8.62 8.94
C ALA A 100 10.52 -7.42 7.98
N VAL A 101 11.78 -7.11 7.66
CA VAL A 101 12.13 -6.08 6.66
C VAL A 101 11.78 -6.54 5.23
N VAL A 102 11.81 -7.85 4.99
CA VAL A 102 11.52 -8.46 3.69
C VAL A 102 10.13 -9.10 3.72
N SER A 103 9.30 -8.71 2.77
CA SER A 103 8.02 -9.36 2.46
C SER A 103 8.12 -10.12 1.14
N TRP A 104 7.09 -10.88 0.79
CA TRP A 104 7.03 -11.66 -0.44
C TRP A 104 5.80 -11.30 -1.24
N LEU A 105 6.01 -10.87 -2.48
CA LEU A 105 4.95 -10.70 -3.46
C LEU A 105 4.73 -12.06 -4.16
N GLN A 106 3.79 -12.84 -3.64
CA GLN A 106 3.50 -14.21 -4.05
C GLN A 106 2.43 -14.23 -5.14
N SER A 107 2.69 -14.86 -6.28
CA SER A 107 1.66 -15.07 -7.31
C SER A 107 0.56 -15.98 -6.78
N THR A 108 -0.70 -15.64 -7.06
CA THR A 108 -1.84 -16.50 -6.73
C THR A 108 -2.03 -17.65 -7.74
N LYS A 109 -1.38 -17.56 -8.91
CA LYS A 109 -1.49 -18.52 -10.01
C LYS A 109 -0.32 -19.49 -10.06
N THR A 110 0.89 -19.00 -9.76
CA THR A 110 2.13 -19.76 -9.92
C THR A 110 2.79 -19.99 -8.56
N PRO A 111 2.67 -21.20 -7.98
CA PRO A 111 3.14 -21.50 -6.63
C PRO A 111 4.61 -21.20 -6.37
N THR A 112 5.46 -21.32 -7.40
CA THR A 112 6.91 -21.12 -7.32
C THR A 112 7.33 -19.66 -7.50
N LEU A 113 6.42 -18.78 -7.93
CA LEU A 113 6.72 -17.38 -8.15
C LEU A 113 6.40 -16.55 -6.92
N ALA A 114 7.44 -16.18 -6.18
CA ALA A 114 7.37 -15.26 -5.07
C ALA A 114 8.58 -14.31 -5.14
N LEU A 115 8.32 -13.02 -5.33
CA LEU A 115 9.37 -12.00 -5.40
C LEU A 115 9.62 -11.46 -3.98
N PRO A 116 10.85 -11.54 -3.44
CA PRO A 116 11.15 -10.86 -2.19
C PRO A 116 11.16 -9.36 -2.44
N VAL A 117 10.47 -8.61 -1.58
CA VAL A 117 10.28 -7.16 -1.70
C VAL A 117 10.53 -6.47 -0.38
N VAL A 118 10.97 -5.22 -0.46
CA VAL A 118 11.20 -4.33 0.70
C VAL A 118 10.37 -3.07 0.50
N SER A 119 9.82 -2.53 1.59
CA SER A 119 9.16 -1.22 1.56
C SER A 119 10.14 -0.12 1.19
N ALA A 120 9.75 0.79 0.29
CA ALA A 120 10.56 1.95 -0.07
C ALA A 120 10.91 2.85 1.13
N HIS A 121 10.11 2.83 2.20
CA HIS A 121 10.41 3.59 3.43
C HIS A 121 11.76 3.22 4.06
N ALA A 122 12.30 2.02 3.77
CA ALA A 122 13.62 1.61 4.25
C ALA A 122 14.76 2.46 3.67
N PHE A 123 14.53 3.19 2.58
CA PHE A 123 15.52 4.03 1.90
C PHE A 123 15.43 5.52 2.29
N GLY A 124 14.51 5.87 3.20
CA GLY A 124 14.34 7.23 3.72
C GLY A 124 13.79 8.23 2.69
N GLU A 125 13.84 9.51 3.06
CA GLU A 125 13.30 10.60 2.24
C GLU A 125 14.04 10.81 0.91
N GLY A 126 15.23 10.22 0.77
CA GLY A 126 16.03 10.32 -0.45
C GLY A 126 15.52 9.46 -1.62
N TYR A 127 14.50 8.62 -1.41
CA TYR A 127 13.93 7.73 -2.41
C TYR A 127 12.39 7.70 -2.37
N PRO A 128 11.71 7.78 -3.52
CA PRO A 128 12.27 8.10 -4.84
C PRO A 128 12.70 9.58 -4.91
N ASP A 129 13.69 9.88 -5.76
CA ASP A 129 14.14 11.26 -6.02
C ASP A 129 13.44 11.91 -7.22
N VAL A 130 12.37 11.27 -7.69
CA VAL A 130 11.48 11.73 -8.75
C VAL A 130 10.04 11.73 -8.24
N ASP A 131 9.21 12.63 -8.79
CA ASP A 131 7.80 12.72 -8.40
C ASP A 131 7.00 11.50 -8.92
N LEU A 132 6.54 10.66 -8.00
CA LEU A 132 5.74 9.48 -8.32
C LEU A 132 4.30 9.81 -8.73
N GLY A 133 3.74 10.95 -8.32
CA GLY A 133 2.33 11.27 -8.56
C GLY A 133 1.96 11.23 -10.05
N PRO A 134 2.64 12.01 -10.92
CA PRO A 134 2.40 12.00 -12.35
C PRO A 134 2.69 10.64 -13.02
N LEU A 135 3.70 9.91 -12.54
CA LEU A 135 4.05 8.58 -13.08
C LEU A 135 2.95 7.55 -12.74
N ALA A 136 2.45 7.58 -11.51
CA ALA A 136 1.37 6.71 -11.03
C ALA A 136 0.04 7.04 -11.73
N GLU A 137 -0.26 8.32 -11.93
CA GLU A 137 -1.44 8.75 -12.68
C GLU A 137 -1.41 8.23 -14.11
N ARG A 138 -0.29 8.42 -14.83
CA ARG A 138 -0.09 7.87 -16.18
C ARG A 138 -0.21 6.35 -16.23
N ALA A 139 0.15 5.67 -15.14
CA ALA A 139 0.04 4.22 -15.02
C ALA A 139 -1.36 3.74 -14.57
N GLY A 140 -2.32 4.66 -14.40
CA GLY A 140 -3.70 4.33 -14.02
C GLY A 140 -3.89 4.00 -12.53
N LEU A 141 -2.95 4.40 -11.67
CA LEU A 141 -3.02 4.20 -10.21
C LEU A 141 -3.62 5.40 -9.47
N GLY A 142 -3.88 6.50 -10.17
CA GLY A 142 -4.27 7.79 -9.57
C GLY A 142 -3.07 8.62 -9.12
N SER A 143 -3.32 9.89 -8.77
CA SER A 143 -2.27 10.89 -8.48
C SER A 143 -2.00 11.12 -6.99
N ARG A 144 -2.85 10.60 -6.09
CA ARG A 144 -2.72 10.79 -4.64
C ARG A 144 -1.62 9.88 -4.08
N VAL A 145 -0.44 10.46 -3.83
CA VAL A 145 0.76 9.74 -3.37
C VAL A 145 0.52 9.04 -2.04
N GLU A 146 -0.34 9.59 -1.17
CA GLU A 146 -0.66 8.99 0.14
C GLU A 146 -1.43 7.67 0.04
N ASP A 147 -1.96 7.34 -1.13
CA ASP A 147 -2.65 6.08 -1.39
C ASP A 147 -1.71 5.06 -2.08
N LEU A 148 -0.45 5.40 -2.38
CA LEU A 148 0.48 4.57 -3.16
C LEU A 148 1.55 3.86 -2.32
N ALA A 149 1.41 2.56 -2.10
CA ALA A 149 2.47 1.74 -1.52
C ALA A 149 3.59 1.46 -2.55
N VAL A 150 4.83 1.71 -2.15
CA VAL A 150 6.02 1.52 -3.00
C VAL A 150 6.88 0.38 -2.44
N LEU A 151 7.12 -0.63 -3.27
CA LEU A 151 7.88 -1.82 -2.97
C LEU A 151 9.04 -1.95 -3.96
N VAL A 152 10.21 -2.37 -3.48
CA VAL A 152 11.38 -2.60 -4.35
C VAL A 152 11.75 -4.07 -4.30
N VAL A 153 12.09 -4.64 -5.46
CA VAL A 153 12.41 -6.06 -5.59
C VAL A 153 13.83 -6.32 -5.11
N LEU A 154 13.99 -7.26 -4.18
CA LEU A 154 15.25 -7.72 -3.64
C LEU A 154 15.82 -8.87 -4.48
N THR A 155 17.14 -8.90 -4.67
CA THR A 155 17.89 -10.01 -5.25
C THR A 155 18.99 -10.40 -4.28
N ALA A 156 18.95 -11.64 -3.77
CA ALA A 156 19.90 -12.17 -2.80
C ALA A 156 20.54 -13.47 -3.31
N PRO A 157 21.52 -13.39 -4.23
CA PRO A 157 22.20 -14.56 -4.78
C PRO A 157 23.13 -15.20 -3.74
N PRO A 158 23.33 -16.54 -3.77
CA PRO A 158 24.30 -17.19 -2.90
C PRO A 158 25.72 -16.64 -3.13
N GLY A 159 26.43 -16.35 -2.04
CA GLY A 159 27.83 -15.91 -2.09
C GLY A 159 28.05 -14.46 -2.57
N ALA A 160 26.99 -13.66 -2.74
CA ALA A 160 27.11 -12.24 -3.08
C ALA A 160 26.16 -11.37 -2.25
N PRO A 161 26.49 -10.07 -2.07
CA PRO A 161 25.62 -9.14 -1.32
C PRO A 161 24.22 -9.04 -1.93
N ALA A 162 23.23 -8.86 -1.07
CA ALA A 162 21.88 -8.59 -1.51
C ALA A 162 21.79 -7.20 -2.16
N THR A 163 20.98 -7.09 -3.21
CA THR A 163 20.75 -5.85 -3.95
C THR A 163 19.26 -5.62 -4.13
N VAL A 164 18.83 -4.37 -4.28
CA VAL A 164 17.46 -4.01 -4.64
C VAL A 164 17.42 -3.26 -5.96
N ASN A 165 16.31 -3.42 -6.68
CA ASN A 165 16.01 -2.62 -7.86
C ASN A 165 15.24 -1.37 -7.45
N LEU A 166 15.97 -0.24 -7.32
CA LEU A 166 15.39 1.07 -7.01
C LEU A 166 14.97 1.83 -8.29
N LEU A 167 15.48 1.46 -9.46
CA LEU A 167 15.08 2.07 -10.74
C LEU A 167 13.65 1.72 -11.17
N ALA A 168 13.17 0.53 -10.82
CA ALA A 168 11.86 0.04 -11.25
C ALA A 168 11.03 -0.50 -10.07
N PRO A 169 10.55 0.36 -9.16
CA PRO A 169 9.68 -0.05 -8.07
C PRO A 169 8.36 -0.64 -8.54
N ILE A 170 7.82 -1.51 -7.71
CA ILE A 170 6.44 -1.95 -7.75
C ILE A 170 5.62 -0.92 -6.96
N VAL A 171 4.69 -0.25 -7.65
CA VAL A 171 3.79 0.73 -7.05
C VAL A 171 2.39 0.17 -7.03
N VAL A 172 1.73 0.24 -5.87
CA VAL A 172 0.41 -0.31 -5.64
C VAL A 172 -0.46 0.78 -5.05
N ASN A 173 -1.59 1.09 -5.67
CA ASN A 173 -2.61 1.89 -5.04
C ASN A 173 -3.35 1.03 -3.99
N ALA A 174 -3.27 1.46 -2.73
CA ALA A 174 -3.77 0.72 -1.58
C ALA A 174 -5.30 0.60 -1.55
N GLU A 175 -6.01 1.59 -2.10
CA GLU A 175 -7.47 1.64 -2.15
C GLU A 175 -8.03 0.72 -3.25
N SER A 176 -7.54 0.89 -4.49
CA SER A 176 -8.00 0.12 -5.65
C SER A 176 -7.39 -1.30 -5.74
N ARG A 177 -6.31 -1.54 -4.98
CA ARG A 177 -5.49 -2.76 -5.00
C ARG A 177 -4.90 -3.06 -6.38
N ILE A 178 -4.77 -2.05 -7.22
CA ILE A 178 -4.12 -2.15 -8.53
C ILE A 178 -2.65 -1.77 -8.36
N GLY A 179 -1.76 -2.53 -8.98
CA GLY A 179 -0.35 -2.26 -9.01
C GLY A 179 0.26 -2.35 -10.40
N THR A 180 1.43 -1.75 -10.53
CA THR A 180 2.27 -1.81 -11.73
C THR A 180 3.73 -1.67 -11.32
N GLN A 181 4.64 -1.99 -12.24
CA GLN A 181 6.05 -1.64 -12.08
C GLN A 181 6.31 -0.35 -12.86
N ILE A 182 6.80 0.69 -12.17
CA ILE A 182 7.08 2.01 -12.76
C ILE A 182 8.58 2.14 -12.95
N PHE A 183 9.01 2.53 -14.14
CA PHE A 183 10.40 2.89 -14.40
C PHE A 183 10.62 4.38 -14.07
N LEU A 184 11.55 4.67 -13.16
CA LEU A 184 11.83 6.04 -12.71
C LEU A 184 12.81 6.72 -13.67
N GLU A 185 12.30 7.35 -14.72
CA GLU A 185 13.14 8.10 -15.67
C GLU A 185 13.81 9.30 -14.98
N GLY A 186 15.13 9.47 -15.21
CA GLY A 186 15.90 10.59 -14.65
C GLY A 186 16.33 10.45 -13.19
N THR A 187 16.01 9.34 -12.53
CA THR A 187 16.50 9.03 -11.18
C THR A 187 18.00 8.79 -11.15
N ARG A 188 18.66 9.02 -9.99
CA ARG A 188 20.05 8.60 -9.78
C ARG A 188 20.22 7.10 -9.48
N PHE A 189 19.13 6.41 -9.15
CA PHE A 189 19.16 5.04 -8.66
C PHE A 189 19.22 3.99 -9.78
N GLY A 190 19.93 2.90 -9.53
CA GLY A 190 20.10 1.79 -10.46
C GLY A 190 19.20 0.57 -10.21
N THR A 191 19.40 -0.46 -11.03
CA THR A 191 18.72 -1.77 -10.92
C THR A 191 19.33 -2.68 -9.85
N ARG A 192 20.51 -2.35 -9.34
CA ARG A 192 21.29 -3.15 -8.39
C ARG A 192 21.96 -2.28 -7.33
N GLU A 193 21.16 -1.73 -6.44
CA GLU A 193 21.64 -0.96 -5.29
C GLU A 193 21.90 -1.89 -4.11
N LEU A 194 23.00 -1.69 -3.38
CA LEU A 194 23.34 -2.55 -2.24
C LEU A 194 22.26 -2.45 -1.16
N PHE A 195 21.77 -3.61 -0.72
CA PHE A 195 20.80 -3.69 0.36
C PHE A 195 21.49 -4.11 1.65
N VAL A 196 21.61 -3.16 2.58
CA VAL A 196 22.16 -3.39 3.92
C VAL A 196 21.02 -3.22 4.94
N PRO A 197 20.51 -4.30 5.53
CA PRO A 197 19.47 -4.21 6.56
C PRO A 197 19.90 -3.28 7.69
N GLY A 198 19.07 -2.29 8.04
CA GLY A 198 19.32 -1.39 9.17
C GLY A 198 20.23 -0.19 8.90
N ARG A 199 20.73 0.01 7.68
CA ARG A 199 21.37 1.27 7.27
C ARG A 199 20.38 2.10 6.47
N ALA A 200 19.90 3.21 7.03
CA ALA A 200 19.21 4.23 6.25
C ALA A 200 20.13 4.66 5.09
N ALA A 201 19.60 4.74 3.87
CA ALA A 201 20.39 4.99 2.68
C ALA A 201 21.21 6.28 2.83
N GLU A 202 22.51 6.16 3.04
CA GLU A 202 23.43 7.29 2.86
C GLU A 202 23.53 7.53 1.36
N ALA A 203 22.91 8.63 0.90
CA ALA A 203 23.11 9.13 -0.44
C ALA A 203 24.61 9.35 -0.64
N THR A 204 25.23 8.54 -1.50
CA THR A 204 26.61 8.75 -1.90
C THR A 204 26.62 9.94 -2.87
N PRO A 205 27.25 11.07 -2.54
CA PRO A 205 27.43 12.13 -3.51
C PRO A 205 28.48 11.69 -4.53
N LYS A 206 28.18 11.84 -5.82
CA LYS A 206 29.18 11.85 -6.89
C LYS A 206 29.66 13.28 -7.10
#